data_AF-A0A090I2I1-F1
#
_entry.id   AF-A0A090I2I1-F1
#
_cell.length_a   1.000
_cell.length_b   1.000
_cell.length_c   1.000
_cell.angle_alpha   90.00
_cell.angle_beta   90.00
_cell.angle_gamma   90.00
#
_symmetry.space_group_name_H-M   'P 1'
#
loop_
_entity.id
_entity.type
_entity.pdbx_description
1 polymer ?
#
loop_
_entity_poly.entity_id
_entity_poly.type
_entity_poly.pdbx_seq_one_letter_code
_entity_poly.pdbx_strand_id
1 'polypeptide(L)' 'MTNEEHAKECQEQLKKLTGKKVVDCSFRAYNNNCWRLYIVTDTGKMVMTFCPDWSCPVVEHHQAHHEAESPE' A
#
# COMPACT_ATOMS: atom_id res chain seq x y z
N MET A 1 5.21 7.28 19.76
CA MET A 1 5.93 6.15 19.14
C MET A 1 7.33 6.60 18.80
N THR A 2 8.34 5.75 19.01
CA THR A 2 9.73 5.98 18.61
C THR A 2 9.90 5.72 17.10
N ASN A 3 11.02 6.17 16.52
CA ASN A 3 11.34 5.86 15.11
C ASN A 3 11.45 4.36 14.84
N GLU A 4 11.87 3.57 15.84
CA GLU A 4 11.99 2.11 15.74
C GLU A 4 10.61 1.42 15.70
N GLU A 5 9.65 1.93 16.48
CA GLU A 5 8.26 1.44 16.47
C GLU A 5 7.61 1.72 15.11
N HIS A 6 7.81 2.92 14.55
CA HIS A 6 7.33 3.25 13.20
C HIS A 6 8.00 2.39 12.11
N ALA A 7 9.30 2.13 12.20
CA ALA A 7 10.00 1.27 11.24
C ALA A 7 9.47 -0.17 11.27
N LYS A 8 9.17 -0.68 12.47
CA LYS A 8 8.58 -2.01 12.66
C LYS A 8 7.19 -2.11 12.04
N GLU A 9 6.33 -1.13 12.27
CA GLU A 9 4.99 -1.09 11.66
C GLU A 9 5.07 -1.09 10.12
N CYS A 10 5.93 -0.24 9.56
CA CYS A 10 6.23 -0.19 8.14
C CYS A 10 6.65 -1.57 7.59
N GLN A 11 7.57 -2.24 8.29
CA GLN A 11 8.05 -3.56 7.90
C GLN A 11 6.94 -4.61 7.96
N GLU A 12 6.05 -4.54 8.95
CA GLU A 12 4.90 -5.44 9.07
C GLU A 12 3.89 -5.26 7.93
N GLN A 13 3.65 -4.03 7.49
CA GLN A 13 2.79 -3.80 6.32
C GLN A 13 3.43 -4.34 5.04
N LEU A 14 4.71 -4.05 4.79
CA LEU A 14 5.43 -4.56 3.62
C LEU A 14 5.52 -6.09 3.59
N LYS A 15 5.64 -6.75 4.76
CA LYS A 15 5.61 -8.21 4.85
C LYS A 15 4.34 -8.82 4.26
N LYS A 16 3.21 -8.10 4.22
CA LYS A 16 1.96 -8.58 3.59
C LYS A 16 2.06 -8.73 2.07
N LEU A 17 3.12 -8.22 1.45
CA LEU A 17 3.42 -8.44 0.03
C LEU A 17 4.26 -9.72 -0.19
N THR A 18 4.84 -10.30 0.85
CA THR A 18 5.65 -11.52 0.74
C THR A 18 4.80 -12.65 0.15
N GLY A 19 5.32 -13.28 -0.91
CA GLY A 19 4.63 -14.38 -1.60
C GLY A 19 3.52 -13.94 -2.55
N LYS A 20 3.20 -12.64 -2.65
CA LYS A 20 2.25 -12.11 -3.63
C LYS A 20 2.97 -11.73 -4.93
N LYS A 21 2.31 -11.94 -6.07
CA LYS A 21 2.85 -11.52 -7.35
C LYS A 21 2.49 -10.05 -7.58
N VAL A 22 3.49 -9.19 -7.67
CA VAL A 22 3.30 -7.79 -8.10
C VAL A 22 2.96 -7.77 -9.58
N VAL A 23 1.82 -7.18 -9.92
CA VAL A 23 1.29 -7.04 -11.28
C VAL A 23 1.63 -5.66 -11.83
N ASP A 24 1.48 -4.61 -11.02
CA ASP A 24 1.77 -3.24 -11.41
C ASP A 24 2.26 -2.42 -10.20
N CYS A 25 3.14 -1.47 -10.46
CA CYS A 25 3.63 -0.49 -9.49
C CYS A 25 3.64 0.89 -10.11
N SER A 26 2.96 1.86 -9.48
CA SER A 26 2.98 3.24 -9.95
C SER A 26 3.16 4.23 -8.80
N PHE A 27 3.86 5.32 -9.10
CA PHE A 27 4.13 6.40 -8.17
C PHE A 27 3.45 7.68 -8.65
N ARG A 28 2.73 8.36 -7.77
CA ARG A 28 2.02 9.60 -8.11
C ARG A 28 2.23 10.64 -7.04
N ALA A 29 2.40 11.89 -7.45
CA ALA A 29 2.30 13.02 -6.53
C ALA A 29 0.89 13.03 -5.89
N TYR A 30 0.86 13.30 -4.60
CA TYR A 30 -0.34 13.44 -3.78
C TYR A 30 -0.23 14.78 -3.02
N ASN A 31 -1.37 15.35 -2.60
CA ASN A 31 -1.42 16.69 -2.01
C ASN A 31 -0.34 16.93 -0.93
N ASN A 32 0.06 18.19 -0.75
CA ASN A 32 1.01 18.64 0.28
C ASN A 32 2.41 18.00 0.18
N ASN A 33 2.98 17.90 -1.03
CA ASN A 33 4.31 17.31 -1.28
C ASN A 33 4.44 15.85 -0.84
N CYS A 34 3.32 15.14 -0.71
CA CYS A 34 3.33 13.71 -0.47
C CYS A 34 3.35 12.95 -1.79
N TRP A 35 3.62 11.66 -1.72
CA TRP A 35 3.56 10.76 -2.85
C TRP A 35 2.83 9.49 -2.47
N ARG A 36 2.07 8.93 -3.41
CA ARG A 36 1.43 7.63 -3.25
C ARG A 36 2.11 6.61 -4.14
N LEU A 37 2.58 5.54 -3.52
CA LEU A 37 3.00 4.31 -4.17
C LEU A 37 1.80 3.37 -4.22
N TYR A 38 1.40 2.99 -5.41
CA TYR A 38 0.36 1.99 -5.65
C TYR A 38 1.05 0.69 -6.03
N ILE A 39 0.82 -0.37 -5.26
CA ILE A 39 1.31 -1.73 -5.52
C ILE A 39 0.09 -2.59 -5.79
N VAL A 40 -0.12 -2.96 -7.04
CA VAL A 40 -1.16 -3.90 -7.45
C VAL A 40 -0.55 -5.28 -7.47
N THR A 41 -1.18 -6.20 -6.74
CA THR A 41 -0.85 -7.61 -6.72
C THR A 41 -1.97 -8.43 -7.34
N ASP A 42 -1.68 -9.69 -7.65
CA ASP A 42 -2.65 -10.70 -8.07
C ASP A 42 -3.81 -10.91 -7.08
N THR A 43 -3.64 -10.52 -5.82
CA THR A 43 -4.63 -10.72 -4.74
C THR A 43 -5.24 -9.43 -4.21
N GLY A 44 -4.86 -8.27 -4.76
CA GLY A 44 -5.41 -6.97 -4.34
C GLY A 44 -4.41 -5.83 -4.44
N LYS A 45 -4.75 -4.68 -3.86
CA LYS A 45 -3.98 -3.44 -3.99
C LYS A 45 -3.55 -2.90 -2.63
N MET A 46 -2.27 -2.57 -2.52
CA MET A 46 -1.69 -1.83 -1.41
C MET A 46 -1.34 -0.42 -1.87
N VAL A 47 -1.68 0.58 -1.07
CA VAL A 47 -1.32 1.98 -1.33
C VAL A 47 -0.54 2.50 -0.14
N MET A 48 0.65 3.03 -0.39
CA MET A 48 1.50 3.62 0.64
C MET A 48 1.64 5.12 0.36
N THR A 49 1.35 5.95 1.35
CA THR A 49 1.47 7.41 1.25
C THR A 49 2.72 7.88 1.97
N PHE A 50 3.69 8.41 1.24
CA PHE A 50 4.94 8.97 1.74
C PHE A 50 4.82 10.49 1.82
N CYS A 51 4.99 11.05 3.01
CA CYS A 51 5.06 12.51 3.20
C CYS A 51 6.42 12.87 3.81
N PRO A 52 7.02 14.03 3.47
CA PRO A 52 8.32 14.44 4.01
C PRO A 52 8.38 14.48 5.54
N ASP A 53 7.27 14.83 6.18
CA ASP A 53 7.17 14.98 7.63
C ASP A 53 6.81 13.68 8.36
N TRP A 54 6.70 12.54 7.66
CA TRP A 54 6.28 11.27 8.24
C TRP A 54 7.45 10.30 8.39
N SER A 55 7.60 9.71 9.58
CA SER A 55 8.60 8.68 9.84
C SER A 55 8.32 7.37 9.11
N CYS A 56 7.05 7.04 8.83
CA CYS A 56 6.61 5.86 8.09
C CYS A 56 5.40 6.20 7.22
N PRO A 57 5.33 5.75 5.95
CA PRO A 57 4.17 5.95 5.10
C PRO A 57 2.89 5.30 5.65
N VAL A 58 1.76 6.01 5.54
CA VAL A 58 0.43 5.45 5.88
C VAL A 58 0.00 4.47 4.79
N VAL A 59 -0.50 3.30 5.21
CA VAL A 59 -0.86 2.21 4.31
C VAL A 59 -2.37 2.01 4.24
N GLU A 60 -2.93 2.19 3.04
CA GLU A 60 -4.33 1.90 2.72
C GLU A 60 -4.41 0.57 1.96
N HIS A 61 -5.37 -0.29 2.35
CA HIS A 61 -5.58 -1.60 1.74
C HIS A 61 -6.95 -1.63 1.07
N HIS A 62 -6.98 -1.99 -0.21
CA HIS A 62 -8.23 -2.25 -0.92
C HIS A 62 -8.22 -3.71 -1.36
N GLN A 63 -9.12 -4.51 -0.77
CA GLN A 63 -9.37 -5.86 -1.26
C GLN A 63 -9.97 -5.77 -2.66
N ALA A 64 -9.47 -6.60 -3.57
CA ALA A 64 -10.15 -6.83 -4.83
C ALA A 64 -11.44 -7.59 -4.50
N HIS A 65 -12.57 -6.89 -4.45
CA HIS A 65 -13.85 -7.55 -4.56
C HIS A 65 -13.91 -8.12 -5.97
N HIS A 66 -13.60 -9.41 -6.10
CA HIS A 66 -14.06 -10.19 -7.24
C HIS A 66 -15.58 -10.29 -7.07
N GLU A 67 -16.31 -9.29 -7.57
CA GLU A 67 -17.71 -9.48 -7.90
C GLU A 67 -17.73 -10.56 -8.98
N ALA A 68 -18.09 -11.78 -8.58
CA ALA A 68 -18.57 -12.75 -9.53
C ALA A 68 -19.81 -12.13 -10.16
N GLU A 69 -19.69 -11.69 -11.43
CA GLU A 69 -20.82 -11.37 -12.28
C GLU A 69 -21.80 -12.55 -12.20
N SER A 70 -22.92 -12.37 -11.49
CA SER A 70 -24.09 -13.25 -11.66
C SER A 70 -24.75 -12.87 -12.98
N PRO A 71 -24.92 -13.81 -13.92
CA PRO A 71 -25.77 -13.57 -15.07
C PRO A 71 -27.23 -13.61 -14.60
N GLU A 72 -27.94 -12.49 -14.74
CA GLU A 72 -29.40 -12.48 -14.86
C GLU A 72 -29.81 -12.67 -16.33
#